data_AF-A0AAE1HWB1-F1
#
_entry.id   AF-A0AAE1HWB1-F1
#
_cell.length_a   1.000
_cell.length_b   1.000
_cell.length_c   1.000
_cell.angle_alpha   90.00
_cell.angle_beta   90.00
_cell.angle_gamma   90.00
#
_symmetry.space_group_name_H-M   'P 1'
#
loop_
_entity.id
_entity.type
_entity.pdbx_description
1 polymer ?
#
loop_
_entity_poly.entity_id
_entity_poly.type
_entity_poly.pdbx_seq_one_letter_code
_entity_poly.pdbx_strand_id
1 'polypeptide(L)' 'MEESTNGNLHIVGSFKTDVDPNFKLCLTSRVSAADFNMGYCMTGTLERGCKRTNSFQVTHFAVIRRHEVATPTT' A
#
# COMPACT_ATOMS: atom_id res chain seq x y z
N MET A 1 1.91 -26.66 -2.13
CA MET A 1 2.08 -25.45 -1.30
C MET A 1 1.62 -24.28 -2.15
N GLU A 2 0.33 -23.98 -2.14
CA GLU A 2 -0.15 -22.69 -2.64
C GLU A 2 -0.26 -21.77 -1.43
N GLU A 3 0.76 -20.94 -1.24
CA GLU A 3 0.68 -19.87 -0.26
C GLU A 3 -0.24 -18.81 -0.88
N SER A 4 -1.54 -18.90 -0.57
CA SER A 4 -2.49 -17.85 -0.93
C SER A 4 -1.91 -16.53 -0.42
N THR A 5 -1.58 -15.62 -1.33
CA THR A 5 -1.04 -14.28 -1.07
C THR A 5 -2.10 -13.40 -0.41
N ASN A 6 -2.57 -13.81 0.77
CA ASN A 6 -3.70 -13.21 1.44
C ASN A 6 -3.33 -11.82 1.95
N GLY A 7 -3.88 -10.80 1.28
CA GLY A 7 -3.94 -9.42 1.75
C GLY A 7 -2.75 -8.53 1.41
N ASN A 8 -1.99 -8.82 0.35
CA ASN A 8 -1.03 -7.87 -0.20
C ASN A 8 -1.64 -7.15 -1.43
N LEU A 9 -1.51 -5.83 -1.47
CA LEU A 9 -1.89 -4.99 -2.61
C LEU A 9 -0.64 -4.34 -3.18
N HIS A 10 -0.44 -4.50 -4.49
CA HIS A 10 0.73 -4.01 -5.19
C HIS A 10 0.29 -3.27 -6.45
N ILE A 11 0.53 -1.96 -6.48
CA ILE A 11 0.17 -1.12 -7.62
C ILE A 11 1.46 -0.50 -8.16
N VAL A 12 1.74 -0.77 -9.43
CA VAL A 12 2.88 -0.19 -10.14
C VAL A 12 2.30 0.57 -11.33
N GLY A 13 2.70 1.82 -11.51
CA GLY A 13 2.11 2.65 -12.54
C GLY A 13 3.03 3.75 -13.04
N SER A 14 2.67 4.23 -14.23
CA SER A 14 3.26 5.38 -14.90
C SER A 14 2.20 6.44 -15.09
N PHE A 15 2.61 7.71 -15.08
CA PHE A 15 1.81 8.83 -15.50
C PHE A 15 1.98 9.00 -17.02
N LYS A 16 0.87 9.16 -17.75
CA LYS A 16 0.86 9.28 -19.22
C LYS A 16 1.48 8.04 -19.90
N THR A 17 2.15 8.23 -21.04
CA THR A 17 2.77 7.18 -21.87
C THR A 17 4.22 6.88 -21.49
N ASP A 18 4.59 7.08 -20.23
CA ASP A 18 5.94 6.76 -19.77
C ASP A 18 6.15 5.24 -19.73
N VAL A 19 7.22 4.77 -20.39
CA VAL A 19 7.57 3.35 -20.45
C VAL A 19 8.02 2.82 -19.09
N ASP A 20 8.76 3.65 -18.35
CA ASP A 20 9.26 3.29 -17.02
C ASP A 20 8.23 3.64 -15.93
N PRO A 21 7.98 2.73 -14.96
CA PRO A 21 7.10 3.01 -13.84
C PRO A 21 7.53 4.25 -13.07
N ASN A 22 6.58 5.17 -12.86
CA ASN A 22 6.84 6.37 -12.08
C ASN A 22 6.59 6.16 -10.59
N PHE A 23 5.79 5.17 -10.21
CA PHE A 23 5.52 4.86 -8.82
C PHE A 23 5.23 3.38 -8.58
N LYS A 24 5.42 2.99 -7.32
CA LYS A 24 5.08 1.68 -6.78
C LYS A 24 4.47 1.86 -5.39
N LEU A 25 3.27 1.36 -5.19
CA LEU A 25 2.56 1.34 -3.92
C LEU A 25 2.46 -0.11 -3.45
N CYS A 26 3.03 -0.39 -2.28
CA CYS A 26 2.96 -1.69 -1.61
C CYS A 26 2.12 -1.54 -0.35
N LEU A 27 1.12 -2.38 -0.17
CA LEU A 27 0.29 -2.45 1.04
C LEU A 27 0.13 -3.90 1.46
N THR A 28 0.07 -4.14 2.77
CA THR A 28 -0.17 -5.46 3.35
C THR A 28 -1.21 -5.37 4.46
N SER A 29 -2.06 -6.39 4.55
CA SER A 29 -2.98 -6.59 5.67
C SER A 29 -2.28 -7.15 6.92
N ARG A 30 -1.00 -7.54 6.81
CA ARG A 30 -0.14 -7.90 7.95
C ARG A 30 0.29 -6.63 8.68
N VAL A 31 -0.66 -6.00 9.36
CA VAL A 31 -0.43 -4.77 10.13
C VAL A 31 0.17 -5.07 11.50
N SER A 32 1.00 -4.17 12.00
CA SER A 32 1.55 -4.28 13.36
C SER A 32 0.45 -4.06 14.42
N ALA A 33 0.69 -4.50 15.65
CA ALA A 33 -0.25 -4.22 16.76
C ALA A 33 -0.45 -2.71 16.97
N ALA A 34 0.59 -1.90 16.78
CA ALA A 34 0.49 -0.44 16.88
C ALA A 34 -0.40 0.14 15.78
N ASP A 35 -0.21 -0.29 14.53
CA ASP A 35 -1.02 0.16 13.39
C ASP A 35 -2.49 -0.30 13.50
N PHE A 36 -2.69 -1.52 13.99
CA PHE A 36 -4.02 -2.06 14.28
C PHE A 36 -4.75 -1.21 15.33
N ASN A 37 -4.05 -0.82 16.40
CA ASN A 37 -4.60 0.03 17.46
C ASN A 37 -4.89 1.46 16.97
N MET A 38 -4.19 1.93 15.93
CA MET A 38 -4.51 3.19 15.24
C MET A 38 -5.67 3.07 14.25
N GLY A 39 -6.27 1.87 14.11
CA GLY A 39 -7.42 1.63 13.26
C GLY A 39 -7.07 1.34 11.80
N TYR A 40 -5.82 0.99 11.48
CA TYR A 40 -5.43 0.63 10.12
C TYR A 40 -5.71 -0.85 9.82
N CYS A 41 -6.23 -1.13 8.62
CA CYS A 41 -6.40 -2.49 8.09
C CYS A 41 -5.32 -2.89 7.09
N MET A 42 -4.62 -1.91 6.50
CA MET A 42 -3.45 -2.16 5.66
C MET A 42 -2.41 -1.08 5.89
N THR A 43 -1.14 -1.46 5.81
CA THR A 43 0.00 -0.53 5.88
C THR A 43 1.06 -0.88 4.83
N GLY A 44 1.92 0.08 4.51
CA GLY A 44 3.02 -0.12 3.60
C GLY A 44 3.64 1.19 3.12
N THR A 45 4.11 1.22 1.87
CA THR A 45 4.96 2.30 1.35
C THR A 45 4.57 2.74 -0.05
N LEU A 46 4.76 4.04 -0.31
CA LEU A 46 4.74 4.61 -1.65
C LEU A 46 6.17 4.96 -2.07
N GLU A 47 6.57 4.40 -3.19
CA GLU A 47 7.89 4.58 -3.78
C GLU A 47 7.77 5.35 -5.11
N ARG A 48 8.68 6.29 -5.33
CA ARG A 48 8.83 7.04 -6.58
C ARG A 48 9.91 6.38 -7.43
N GLY A 49 9.63 6.16 -8.71
CA GLY A 49 10.61 5.70 -9.69
C GLY A 49 11.62 6.78 -10.05
N CYS A 50 12.90 6.41 -10.11
CA CYS A 50 14.01 7.25 -10.55
C CYS A 50 14.61 6.65 -11.82
N LYS A 51 14.30 7.25 -12.98
CA LYS A 51 14.75 6.76 -14.29
C LYS A 51 16.27 6.72 -14.44
N ARG A 52 16.96 7.72 -13.88
CA ARG A 52 18.43 7.82 -13.97
C ARG A 52 19.15 6.63 -13.35
N THR A 53 18.61 6.10 -12.26
CA THR A 53 19.21 5.00 -11.49
C THR A 53 18.46 3.69 -11.65
N ASN A 54 17.40 3.68 -12.47
CA ASN A 54 16.45 2.57 -12.61
C ASN A 54 16.05 1.95 -11.26
N SER A 55 15.71 2.80 -10.29
CA SER A 55 15.44 2.37 -8.92
C SER A 55 14.21 3.07 -8.36
N PHE A 56 13.65 2.49 -7.29
CA PHE A 56 12.57 3.08 -6.52
C PHE A 56 13.11 3.68 -5.22
N GLN A 57 12.56 4.84 -4.86
CA GLN A 57 12.87 5.52 -3.61
C GLN A 57 11.59 5.65 -2.79
N VAL A 58 11.56 5.11 -1.58
CA VAL A 58 10.45 5.31 -0.63
C VAL A 58 10.31 6.80 -0.35
N THR A 59 9.08 7.29 -0.44
CA THR A 59 8.76 8.71 -0.18
C THR A 59 7.80 8.87 0.98
N HIS A 60 6.85 7.94 1.14
CA HIS A 60 5.80 8.04 2.15
C HIS A 60 5.45 6.66 2.72
N PHE A 61 4.98 6.66 3.95
CA PHE A 61 4.18 5.56 4.49
C PHE A 61 2.74 5.69 3.99
N ALA A 62 2.15 4.55 3.63
CA ALA A 62 0.78 4.47 3.15
C ALA A 62 -0.03 3.58 4.09
N VAL A 63 -1.25 4.01 4.43
CA VAL A 63 -2.14 3.30 5.35
C VAL A 63 -3.57 3.37 4.84
N ILE A 64 -4.34 2.31 5.08
CA ILE A 64 -5.79 2.28 4.85
C ILE A 64 -6.47 2.07 6.20
N ARG A 65 -7.45 2.93 6.52
CA ARG A 65 -8.26 2.81 7.73
C ARG A 65 -9.33 1.73 7.58
N ARG A 66 -9.63 1.08 8.70
CA ARG A 66 -10.81 0.23 8.83
C ARG A 66 -12.06 1.08 8.61
N HIS A 67 -12.96 0.58 7.78
CA HIS A 67 -14.28 1.16 7.66
C HIS A 67 -15.13 0.67 8.84
N GLU A 68 -15.40 1.54 9.81
CA GLU A 68 -16.44 1.29 10.79
C GLU A 68 -17.79 1.46 10.08
N VAL A 69 -18.45 0.35 9.74
CA VAL A 69 -19.87 0.42 9.40
C VAL A 69 -20.56 0.79 10.70
N ALA A 70 -20.97 2.04 10.85
CA ALA A 70 -21.78 2.47 11.97
C ALA A 70 -23.03 1.59 12.01
N THR A 71 -23.10 0.67 12.97
CA THR A 71 -24.35 0.00 13.31
C THR A 71 -25.34 1.09 13.71
N PRO A 72 -26.48 1.25 13.01
CA PRO A 72 -27.50 2.18 13.46
C PRO A 72 -27.92 1.73 14.86
N THR A 73 -27.77 2.64 15.83
CA THR A 73 -28.21 2.42 17.21
C THR A 73 -29.74 2.47 17.20
N THR A 74 -30.37 1.35 17.60
CA THR A 74 -31.82 1.20 17.76
C THR A 74 -32.34 2.04 18.92
#